data_AF-A0A0P0XBA7-F1
#
_entry.id   AF-A0A0P0XBA7-F1
#
_cell.length_a   1.000
_cell.length_b   1.000
_cell.length_c   1.000
_cell.angle_alpha   90.00
_cell.angle_beta   90.00
_cell.angle_gamma   90.00
#
_symmetry.space_group_name_H-M   'P 1'
#
loop_
_entity.id
_entity.type
_entity.pdbx_description
1 polymer ?
#
loop_
_entity_poly.entity_id
_entity_poly.type
_entity_poly.pdbx_seq_one_letter_code
_entity_poly.pdbx_strand_id
1 'polypeptide(L)'
;MGLNDPWFEVNAYMLHDPVRWKDLNPKFVLQVYRDVVATGNAGFAEAAWPAVYLAMAYMDQFDRDGDGMVENEGRPDQTYDLWSVSGVSAYTGGLWVAALQAAAAMAGIVGDGAAEAYFRGRYHRARRVYTDELWNGGYFNYDNSGGATSSSIQADQLAGQWYARACGLEPIVDGDKARRALATVLDYNVMRVKGGAIGAVNGMRPDGAVDASSTQSKEVWPGVTYAVAAAMIHEGMPEAAFKTAKGIHDAGWGKHGFGYAFQTPESWTADGGYRALHYMRPLGVWAMQWALSPPVLHKEHRVAAVAASPEDAALGQEKFDKVASMLRLPEEQQHKGILRALYDTLRQLLLPS
;
A
#
# COMPACT_ATOMS: atom_id res chain seq x y z
N MET A 1 24.23 -0.49 -10.03
CA MET A 1 23.19 -1.36 -9.46
C MET A 1 23.89 -2.40 -8.62
N GLY A 2 23.56 -2.44 -7.33
CA GLY A 2 24.44 -2.99 -6.31
C GLY A 2 24.12 -4.39 -5.85
N LEU A 3 24.94 -5.37 -6.24
CA LEU A 3 24.86 -6.72 -5.68
C LEU A 3 26.09 -7.07 -4.84
N ASN A 4 27.10 -6.19 -4.82
CA ASN A 4 28.43 -6.51 -4.33
C ASN A 4 28.69 -5.94 -2.93
N ASP A 5 28.07 -4.82 -2.58
CA ASP A 5 28.28 -4.15 -1.29
C ASP A 5 26.95 -3.79 -0.61
N PRO A 6 26.45 -4.67 0.28
CA PRO A 6 25.28 -4.38 1.10
C PRO A 6 25.46 -3.03 1.83
N TRP A 7 24.41 -2.21 1.83
CA TRP A 7 24.33 -0.89 2.48
C TRP A 7 24.98 0.29 1.75
N PHE A 8 25.94 0.08 0.84
CA PHE A 8 26.54 1.17 0.05
C PHE A 8 25.95 1.24 -1.36
N GLU A 9 25.79 0.09 -2.02
CA GLU A 9 25.16 0.01 -3.33
C GLU A 9 23.69 -0.41 -3.19
N VAL A 10 22.82 0.56 -2.96
CA VAL A 10 21.35 0.34 -2.84
C VAL A 10 20.68 0.12 -4.20
N ASN A 11 19.39 -0.28 -4.18
CA ASN A 11 18.59 -0.57 -5.37
C ASN A 11 19.21 -1.67 -6.27
N ALA A 12 19.56 -2.78 -5.64
CA ALA A 12 20.01 -4.01 -6.29
C ALA A 12 18.94 -4.65 -7.19
N TYR A 13 17.66 -4.39 -6.90
CA TYR A 13 16.53 -4.90 -7.66
C TYR A 13 16.50 -4.27 -9.06
N MET A 14 16.47 -5.11 -10.09
CA MET A 14 16.62 -4.69 -11.50
C MET A 14 15.43 -5.02 -12.39
N LEU A 15 14.35 -5.59 -11.87
CA LEU A 15 13.20 -5.99 -12.70
C LEU A 15 12.37 -4.77 -13.11
N HIS A 16 12.14 -3.86 -12.18
CA HIS A 16 11.48 -2.58 -12.42
C HIS A 16 12.27 -1.46 -11.75
N ASP A 17 12.07 -0.22 -12.22
CA ASP A 17 12.62 0.96 -11.58
C ASP A 17 11.77 1.32 -10.34
N PRO A 18 12.29 1.12 -9.11
CA PRO A 18 11.54 1.38 -7.89
C PRO A 18 11.37 2.88 -7.61
N VAL A 19 12.09 3.75 -8.32
CA VAL A 19 12.07 5.21 -8.10
C VAL A 19 10.65 5.77 -8.27
N ARG A 20 9.82 5.15 -9.12
CA ARG A 20 8.45 5.59 -9.36
C ARG A 20 7.41 4.80 -8.58
N TRP A 21 7.81 3.93 -7.65
CA TRP A 21 6.85 3.11 -6.92
C TRP A 21 6.04 3.93 -5.93
N LYS A 22 4.73 3.73 -5.92
CA LYS A 22 3.78 4.52 -5.13
C LYS A 22 3.61 4.03 -3.70
N ASP A 23 4.15 2.86 -3.37
CA ASP A 23 3.97 2.21 -2.07
C ASP A 23 5.21 2.29 -1.17
N LEU A 24 6.42 2.44 -1.70
CA LEU A 24 7.67 2.45 -0.92
C LEU A 24 7.72 3.59 0.09
N ASN A 25 7.52 4.83 -0.35
CA ASN A 25 7.56 5.99 0.54
C ASN A 25 6.43 5.95 1.59
N PRO A 26 5.16 5.68 1.24
CA PRO A 26 4.11 5.50 2.24
C PRO A 26 4.41 4.38 3.25
N LYS A 27 4.92 3.23 2.79
CA LYS A 27 5.32 2.13 3.69
C LYS A 27 6.45 2.54 4.62
N PHE A 28 7.46 3.25 4.12
CA PHE A 28 8.56 3.75 4.94
C PHE A 28 8.05 4.67 6.05
N VAL A 29 7.21 5.66 5.73
CA VAL A 29 6.62 6.59 6.71
C VAL A 29 5.78 5.84 7.74
N LEU A 30 4.97 4.88 7.30
CA LEU A 30 4.16 4.05 8.18
C LEU A 30 5.00 3.17 9.13
N GLN A 31 6.07 2.56 8.63
CA GLN A 31 7.00 1.75 9.43
C GLN A 31 7.72 2.61 10.48
N VAL A 32 8.25 3.76 10.08
CA VAL A 32 8.91 4.70 11.00
C VAL A 32 7.93 5.13 12.09
N TYR A 33 6.72 5.56 11.73
CA TYR A 33 5.74 6.00 12.72
C TYR A 33 5.30 4.88 13.66
N ARG A 34 5.06 3.65 13.13
CA ARG A 34 4.76 2.46 13.94
C ARG A 34 5.84 2.25 15.02
N ASP A 35 7.10 2.30 14.62
CA ASP A 35 8.22 2.04 15.51
C ASP A 35 8.39 3.17 16.54
N VAL A 36 8.16 4.43 16.15
CA VAL A 36 8.09 5.58 17.07
C VAL A 36 7.03 5.37 18.13
N VAL A 37 5.77 5.08 17.74
CA VAL A 37 4.68 4.96 18.73
C VAL A 37 4.80 3.69 19.59
N ALA A 38 5.37 2.62 19.05
CA ALA A 38 5.53 1.38 19.81
C ALA A 38 6.67 1.41 20.83
N THR A 39 7.68 2.27 20.60
CA THR A 39 8.84 2.39 21.48
C THR A 39 8.83 3.65 22.34
N GLY A 40 8.03 4.66 21.96
CA GLY A 40 8.06 5.98 22.59
C GLY A 40 9.37 6.75 22.36
N ASN A 41 10.18 6.34 21.40
CA ASN A 41 11.51 6.92 21.17
C ASN A 41 11.41 8.25 20.39
N ALA A 42 11.29 9.37 21.12
CA ALA A 42 11.26 10.72 20.55
C ALA A 42 12.55 11.07 19.78
N GLY A 43 13.72 10.62 20.25
CA GLY A 43 14.99 10.86 19.55
C GLY A 43 15.04 10.17 18.18
N PHE A 44 14.46 8.97 18.06
CA PHE A 44 14.29 8.33 16.75
C PHE A 44 13.31 9.09 15.86
N ALA A 45 12.22 9.63 16.42
CA ALA A 45 11.28 10.46 15.67
C ALA A 45 11.97 11.71 15.10
N GLU A 46 12.72 12.44 15.92
CA GLU A 46 13.49 13.62 15.49
C GLU A 46 14.52 13.27 14.40
N ALA A 47 15.27 12.18 14.58
CA ALA A 47 16.27 11.75 13.62
C ALA A 47 15.68 11.30 12.27
N ALA A 48 14.51 10.66 12.28
CA ALA A 48 13.84 10.16 11.08
C ALA A 48 12.98 11.21 10.37
N TRP A 49 12.59 12.29 11.07
CA TRP A 49 11.65 13.30 10.54
C TRP A 49 12.06 13.89 9.19
N PRO A 50 13.34 14.30 8.95
CA PRO A 50 13.74 14.82 7.64
C PRO A 50 13.51 13.82 6.50
N ALA A 51 13.79 12.53 6.74
CA ALA A 51 13.57 11.48 5.74
C ALA A 51 12.08 11.23 5.49
N VAL A 52 11.26 11.26 6.55
CA VAL A 52 9.80 11.16 6.44
C VAL A 52 9.22 12.31 5.63
N TYR A 53 9.63 13.55 5.93
CA TYR A 53 9.19 14.73 5.19
C TYR A 53 9.58 14.64 3.71
N LEU A 54 10.83 14.28 3.42
CA LEU A 54 11.32 14.10 2.05
C LEU A 54 10.57 12.99 1.31
N ALA A 55 10.26 11.87 1.96
CA ALA A 55 9.49 10.78 1.37
C ALA A 55 8.08 11.22 0.97
N MET A 56 7.41 12.00 1.82
CA MET A 56 6.08 12.56 1.51
C MET A 56 6.16 13.64 0.42
N ALA A 57 7.17 14.52 0.47
CA ALA A 57 7.40 15.55 -0.55
C ALA A 57 7.73 14.94 -1.93
N TYR A 58 8.47 13.83 -1.94
CA TYR A 58 8.76 13.10 -3.17
C TYR A 58 7.50 12.54 -3.82
N MET A 59 6.54 12.06 -3.02
CA MET A 59 5.29 11.48 -3.53
C MET A 59 4.35 12.51 -4.18
N ASP A 60 4.53 13.80 -3.88
CA ASP A 60 3.70 14.90 -4.40
C ASP A 60 3.58 14.90 -5.94
N GLN A 61 4.66 14.53 -6.64
CA GLN A 61 4.69 14.50 -8.10
C GLN A 61 3.74 13.46 -8.74
N PHE A 62 3.17 12.59 -7.93
CA PHE A 62 2.24 11.54 -8.36
C PHE A 62 0.78 11.86 -8.02
N ASP A 63 0.50 13.02 -7.43
CA ASP A 63 -0.82 13.64 -7.34
C ASP A 63 -0.99 14.57 -8.55
N ARG A 64 -1.53 14.03 -9.65
CA ARG A 64 -1.50 14.68 -10.96
C ARG A 64 -2.59 15.72 -11.15
N ASP A 65 -3.69 15.60 -10.41
CA ASP A 65 -4.82 16.52 -10.48
C ASP A 65 -4.95 17.45 -9.26
N GLY A 66 -4.10 17.26 -8.23
CA GLY A 66 -4.01 18.12 -7.06
C GLY A 66 -5.12 17.90 -6.04
N ASP A 67 -5.85 16.77 -6.13
CA ASP A 67 -6.95 16.46 -5.22
C ASP A 67 -6.46 15.97 -3.84
N GLY A 68 -5.16 15.67 -3.73
CA GLY A 68 -4.50 15.19 -2.52
C GLY A 68 -4.20 13.69 -2.53
N MET A 69 -4.65 12.92 -3.52
CA MET A 69 -4.40 11.50 -3.73
C MET A 69 -3.21 11.27 -4.65
N VAL A 70 -2.65 10.06 -4.65
CA VAL A 70 -1.60 9.68 -5.61
C VAL A 70 -2.15 8.67 -6.60
N GLU A 71 -1.76 8.78 -7.87
CA GLU A 71 -2.21 7.88 -8.93
C GLU A 71 -1.11 6.92 -9.39
N ASN A 72 -1.48 5.65 -9.55
CA ASN A 72 -0.68 4.66 -10.24
C ASN A 72 -0.68 4.88 -11.76
N GLU A 73 0.40 4.46 -12.41
CA GLU A 73 0.69 4.86 -13.80
C GLU A 73 0.34 3.80 -14.85
N GLY A 74 -0.42 2.74 -14.50
CA GLY A 74 -0.77 1.67 -15.44
C GLY A 74 0.40 0.73 -15.76
N ARG A 75 1.44 0.74 -14.93
CA ARG A 75 2.63 -0.11 -15.01
C ARG A 75 2.97 -0.66 -13.62
N PRO A 76 3.89 -1.65 -13.51
CA PRO A 76 4.44 -2.06 -12.23
C PRO A 76 5.11 -0.91 -11.47
N ASP A 77 4.36 -0.31 -10.55
CA ASP A 77 4.82 0.80 -9.70
C ASP A 77 4.43 0.58 -8.23
N GLN A 78 4.40 -0.68 -7.79
CA GLN A 78 4.20 -1.10 -6.40
C GLN A 78 4.60 -2.59 -6.22
N THR A 79 4.54 -3.13 -5.00
CA THR A 79 5.04 -4.47 -4.64
C THR A 79 4.46 -5.66 -5.43
N TYR A 80 3.24 -5.55 -5.95
CA TYR A 80 2.66 -6.46 -6.94
C TYR A 80 3.21 -6.07 -8.32
N ASP A 81 4.51 -6.30 -8.48
CA ASP A 81 5.33 -5.83 -9.59
C ASP A 81 5.04 -6.51 -10.94
N LEU A 82 4.07 -7.42 -11.00
CA LEU A 82 3.54 -7.99 -12.24
C LEU A 82 2.03 -7.79 -12.38
N TRP A 83 1.39 -7.07 -11.45
CA TRP A 83 -0.03 -6.75 -11.48
C TRP A 83 -0.19 -5.23 -11.56
N SER A 84 -0.26 -4.74 -12.80
CA SER A 84 -0.42 -3.31 -13.07
C SER A 84 -1.73 -2.77 -12.51
N VAL A 85 -1.71 -1.50 -12.17
CA VAL A 85 -2.83 -0.75 -11.61
C VAL A 85 -2.75 0.69 -12.11
N SER A 86 -3.88 1.38 -12.28
CA SER A 86 -3.90 2.73 -12.86
C SER A 86 -4.89 3.65 -12.16
N GLY A 87 -4.52 4.91 -11.98
CA GLY A 87 -5.35 5.88 -11.27
C GLY A 87 -5.26 5.67 -9.75
N VAL A 88 -6.32 6.01 -9.03
CA VAL A 88 -6.42 5.76 -7.60
C VAL A 88 -6.63 4.26 -7.40
N SER A 89 -5.81 3.63 -6.55
CA SER A 89 -5.95 2.20 -6.22
C SER A 89 -6.24 1.96 -4.74
N ALA A 90 -6.93 0.87 -4.43
CA ALA A 90 -7.25 0.51 -3.04
C ALA A 90 -6.00 0.32 -2.18
N TYR A 91 -4.98 -0.34 -2.73
CA TYR A 91 -3.74 -0.63 -2.03
C TYR A 91 -2.89 0.62 -1.78
N THR A 92 -2.46 1.29 -2.84
CA THR A 92 -1.53 2.43 -2.74
C THR A 92 -2.22 3.65 -2.15
N GLY A 93 -3.48 3.92 -2.54
CA GLY A 93 -4.26 5.03 -2.02
C GLY A 93 -4.53 4.87 -0.52
N GLY A 94 -4.83 3.65 -0.07
CA GLY A 94 -5.01 3.36 1.36
C GLY A 94 -3.74 3.61 2.16
N LEU A 95 -2.59 3.11 1.67
CA LEU A 95 -1.29 3.35 2.28
C LEU A 95 -0.94 4.85 2.31
N TRP A 96 -1.24 5.58 1.24
CA TRP A 96 -1.03 7.03 1.16
C TRP A 96 -1.85 7.80 2.20
N VAL A 97 -3.15 7.52 2.31
CA VAL A 97 -4.01 8.17 3.32
C VAL A 97 -3.50 7.90 4.73
N ALA A 98 -3.10 6.66 5.03
CA ALA A 98 -2.55 6.31 6.33
C ALA A 98 -1.19 7.02 6.58
N ALA A 99 -0.33 7.10 5.56
CA ALA A 99 0.98 7.76 5.65
C ALA A 99 0.87 9.27 5.85
N LEU A 100 -0.10 9.95 5.21
CA LEU A 100 -0.39 11.37 5.46
C LEU A 100 -0.76 11.62 6.93
N GLN A 101 -1.58 10.74 7.51
CA GLN A 101 -1.96 10.84 8.92
C GLN A 101 -0.77 10.58 9.84
N ALA A 102 0.07 9.58 9.51
CA ALA A 102 1.29 9.27 10.23
C ALA A 102 2.30 10.43 10.19
N ALA A 103 2.49 11.05 9.03
CA ALA A 103 3.35 12.22 8.86
C ALA A 103 2.83 13.42 9.67
N ALA A 104 1.52 13.68 9.66
CA ALA A 104 0.93 14.72 10.50
C ALA A 104 1.14 14.45 12.00
N ALA A 105 0.97 13.21 12.44
CA ALA A 105 1.19 12.83 13.84
C ALA A 105 2.68 12.93 14.23
N MET A 106 3.59 12.54 13.34
CA MET A 106 5.03 12.63 13.56
C MET A 106 5.52 14.08 13.59
N ALA A 107 4.97 14.96 12.74
CA ALA A 107 5.20 16.40 12.79
C ALA A 107 4.88 16.98 14.18
N GLY A 108 3.74 16.59 14.75
CA GLY A 108 3.34 17.01 16.10
C GLY A 108 4.27 16.50 17.22
N ILE A 109 4.87 15.31 17.06
CA ILE A 109 5.85 14.76 18.01
C ILE A 109 7.14 15.60 18.00
N VAL A 110 7.60 16.02 16.81
CA VAL A 110 8.84 16.81 16.66
C VAL A 110 8.63 18.32 16.75
N GLY A 111 7.39 18.77 16.98
CA GLY A 111 7.04 20.18 17.12
C GLY A 111 6.96 20.99 15.83
N ASP A 112 6.81 20.35 14.66
CA ASP A 112 6.64 21.01 13.36
C ASP A 112 5.15 21.27 13.06
N GLY A 113 4.59 22.30 13.71
CA GLY A 113 3.16 22.63 13.61
C GLY A 113 2.69 22.99 12.19
N ALA A 114 3.56 23.60 11.37
CA ALA A 114 3.22 23.95 9.98
C ALA A 114 3.07 22.69 9.12
N ALA A 115 4.00 21.74 9.23
CA ALA A 115 3.90 20.45 8.55
C ALA A 115 2.72 19.61 9.07
N GLU A 116 2.46 19.61 10.38
CA GLU A 116 1.30 18.93 10.98
C GLU A 116 -0.01 19.43 10.36
N ALA A 117 -0.20 20.76 10.30
CA ALA A 117 -1.38 21.38 9.72
C ALA A 117 -1.56 21.01 8.24
N TYR A 118 -0.47 21.10 7.47
CA TYR A 118 -0.45 20.79 6.05
C TYR A 118 -0.82 19.32 5.77
N PHE A 119 -0.12 18.38 6.41
CA PHE A 119 -0.37 16.95 6.20
C PHE A 119 -1.75 16.52 6.70
N ARG A 120 -2.26 17.11 7.79
CA ARG A 120 -3.62 16.85 8.27
C ARG A 120 -4.68 17.33 7.27
N GLY A 121 -4.48 18.51 6.68
CA GLY A 121 -5.35 19.02 5.62
C GLY A 121 -5.37 18.09 4.40
N ARG A 122 -4.20 17.63 3.94
CA ARG A 122 -4.08 16.71 2.80
C ARG A 122 -4.65 15.32 3.12
N TYR A 123 -4.45 14.80 4.33
CA TYR A 123 -5.08 13.57 4.82
C TYR A 123 -6.61 13.60 4.65
N HIS A 124 -7.27 14.69 5.06
CA HIS A 124 -8.72 14.79 4.95
C HIS A 124 -9.21 14.79 3.50
N ARG A 125 -8.49 15.46 2.59
CA ARG A 125 -8.83 15.45 1.15
C ARG A 125 -8.61 14.06 0.54
N ALA A 126 -7.43 13.49 0.71
CA ALA A 126 -7.08 12.15 0.21
C ALA A 126 -8.03 11.08 0.73
N ARG A 127 -8.41 11.13 2.02
CA ARG A 127 -9.37 10.18 2.62
C ARG A 127 -10.74 10.23 1.93
N ARG A 128 -11.19 11.44 1.55
CA ARG A 128 -12.44 11.62 0.83
C ARG A 128 -12.34 11.02 -0.58
N VAL A 129 -11.31 11.38 -1.34
CA VAL A 129 -11.04 10.83 -2.67
C VAL A 129 -11.01 9.30 -2.65
N TYR A 130 -10.26 8.71 -1.70
CA TYR A 130 -10.16 7.26 -1.55
C TYR A 130 -11.53 6.57 -1.42
N THR A 131 -12.45 7.17 -0.67
CA THR A 131 -13.79 6.62 -0.49
C THR A 131 -14.67 6.89 -1.70
N ASP A 132 -14.67 8.12 -2.21
CA ASP A 132 -15.55 8.56 -3.29
C ASP A 132 -15.23 7.84 -4.61
N GLU A 133 -13.95 7.55 -4.89
CA GLU A 133 -13.49 6.92 -6.13
C GLU A 133 -13.58 5.39 -6.14
N LEU A 134 -13.42 4.74 -4.98
CA LEU A 134 -13.21 3.28 -4.92
C LEU A 134 -14.36 2.50 -4.28
N TRP A 135 -15.15 3.11 -3.40
CA TRP A 135 -16.20 2.38 -2.68
C TRP A 135 -17.38 2.06 -3.60
N ASN A 136 -17.60 0.77 -3.87
CA ASN A 136 -18.68 0.32 -4.77
C ASN A 136 -19.97 -0.12 -4.04
N GLY A 137 -20.06 0.08 -2.73
CA GLY A 137 -21.18 -0.38 -1.90
C GLY A 137 -20.95 -1.73 -1.18
N GLY A 138 -19.99 -2.53 -1.62
CA GLY A 138 -19.59 -3.80 -1.02
C GLY A 138 -18.14 -3.81 -0.53
N TYR A 139 -17.22 -3.38 -1.38
CA TYR A 139 -15.78 -3.39 -1.16
C TYR A 139 -15.13 -2.22 -1.92
N PHE A 140 -13.81 -2.08 -1.80
CA PHE A 140 -13.05 -1.08 -2.55
C PHE A 140 -12.56 -1.70 -3.86
N ASN A 141 -12.92 -1.08 -4.99
CA ASN A 141 -12.44 -1.47 -6.31
C ASN A 141 -10.89 -1.51 -6.33
N TYR A 142 -10.32 -2.42 -7.12
CA TYR A 142 -8.87 -2.51 -7.29
C TYR A 142 -8.26 -1.18 -7.71
N ASP A 143 -8.87 -0.52 -8.70
CA ASP A 143 -8.59 0.87 -9.08
C ASP A 143 -9.80 1.58 -9.70
N ASN A 144 -9.66 2.89 -9.95
CA ASN A 144 -10.70 3.72 -10.57
C ASN A 144 -10.56 3.90 -12.09
N SER A 145 -9.67 3.16 -12.76
CA SER A 145 -9.39 3.35 -14.20
C SER A 145 -10.54 2.92 -15.14
N GLY A 146 -11.52 2.17 -14.62
CA GLY A 146 -12.59 1.58 -15.42
C GLY A 146 -12.12 0.45 -16.34
N GLY A 147 -10.89 -0.04 -16.16
CA GLY A 147 -10.32 -1.16 -16.88
C GLY A 147 -11.01 -2.49 -16.55
N ALA A 148 -10.66 -3.52 -17.32
CA ALA A 148 -11.27 -4.85 -17.20
C ALA A 148 -11.13 -5.42 -15.77
N THR A 149 -10.04 -5.12 -15.07
CA THR A 149 -9.71 -5.60 -13.71
C THR A 149 -10.05 -4.63 -12.59
N SER A 150 -10.56 -3.43 -12.88
CA SER A 150 -10.81 -2.39 -11.87
C SER A 150 -11.77 -2.84 -10.77
N SER A 151 -12.74 -3.69 -11.09
CA SER A 151 -13.67 -4.25 -10.10
C SER A 151 -13.17 -5.49 -9.37
N SER A 152 -11.95 -5.96 -9.63
CA SER A 152 -11.40 -7.13 -8.94
C SER A 152 -11.29 -6.87 -7.43
N ILE A 153 -11.65 -7.87 -6.64
CA ILE A 153 -11.57 -7.87 -5.18
C ILE A 153 -10.13 -8.25 -4.83
N GLN A 154 -9.33 -7.25 -4.48
CA GLN A 154 -7.97 -7.48 -4.01
C GLN A 154 -8.00 -7.89 -2.53
N ALA A 155 -7.23 -8.93 -2.17
CA ALA A 155 -7.11 -9.35 -0.77
C ALA A 155 -6.55 -8.23 0.12
N ASP A 156 -5.54 -7.52 -0.36
CA ASP A 156 -4.83 -6.46 0.37
C ASP A 156 -5.44 -5.06 0.20
N GLN A 157 -6.69 -4.96 -0.26
CA GLN A 157 -7.36 -3.68 -0.57
C GLN A 157 -7.42 -2.70 0.63
N LEU A 158 -7.28 -3.20 1.86
CA LEU A 158 -7.31 -2.41 3.09
C LEU A 158 -5.96 -2.40 3.84
N ALA A 159 -4.84 -2.55 3.15
CA ALA A 159 -3.50 -2.48 3.74
C ALA A 159 -3.27 -1.20 4.56
N GLY A 160 -3.72 -0.04 4.04
CA GLY A 160 -3.63 1.24 4.75
C GLY A 160 -4.47 1.29 6.03
N GLN A 161 -5.68 0.73 6.00
CA GLN A 161 -6.55 0.64 7.18
C GLN A 161 -5.94 -0.26 8.25
N TRP A 162 -5.39 -1.42 7.84
CA TRP A 162 -4.65 -2.31 8.74
C TRP A 162 -3.50 -1.56 9.43
N TYR A 163 -2.67 -0.86 8.65
CA TYR A 163 -1.52 -0.15 9.20
C TYR A 163 -1.92 1.01 10.10
N ALA A 164 -2.96 1.77 9.74
CA ALA A 164 -3.50 2.83 10.57
C ALA A 164 -3.92 2.29 11.95
N ARG A 165 -4.64 1.16 11.99
CA ARG A 165 -5.03 0.49 13.24
C ARG A 165 -3.81 0.00 14.03
N ALA A 166 -2.83 -0.61 13.38
CA ALA A 166 -1.62 -1.11 14.02
C ALA A 166 -0.80 0.01 14.69
N CYS A 167 -0.78 1.20 14.09
CA CYS A 167 -0.15 2.40 14.64
C CYS A 167 -1.03 3.17 15.64
N GLY A 168 -2.29 2.75 15.82
CA GLY A 168 -3.27 3.46 16.63
C GLY A 168 -3.65 4.83 16.07
N LEU A 169 -3.56 5.01 14.76
CA LEU A 169 -4.10 6.17 14.03
C LEU A 169 -5.63 6.04 13.90
N GLU A 170 -6.27 7.13 13.50
CA GLU A 170 -7.69 7.13 13.13
C GLU A 170 -7.94 6.26 11.89
N PRO A 171 -9.12 5.62 11.80
CA PRO A 171 -9.52 4.87 10.61
C PRO A 171 -9.43 5.71 9.34
N ILE A 172 -8.92 5.12 8.25
CA ILE A 172 -8.96 5.76 6.93
C ILE A 172 -10.32 5.57 6.27
N VAL A 173 -11.09 4.56 6.66
CA VAL A 173 -12.45 4.30 6.18
C VAL A 173 -13.42 4.07 7.33
N ASP A 174 -14.72 4.21 7.06
CA ASP A 174 -15.76 3.91 8.04
C ASP A 174 -15.69 2.43 8.46
N GLY A 175 -15.87 2.15 9.76
CA GLY A 175 -15.74 0.79 10.29
C GLY A 175 -16.70 -0.23 9.64
N ASP A 176 -17.91 0.20 9.25
CA ASP A 176 -18.85 -0.66 8.51
C ASP A 176 -18.34 -1.00 7.11
N LYS A 177 -17.72 -0.04 6.41
CA LYS A 177 -17.11 -0.28 5.10
C LYS A 177 -15.91 -1.22 5.24
N ALA A 178 -15.08 -1.02 6.26
CA ALA A 178 -13.93 -1.89 6.55
C ALA A 178 -14.37 -3.34 6.78
N ARG A 179 -15.33 -3.56 7.69
CA ARG A 179 -15.88 -4.90 7.98
C ARG A 179 -16.51 -5.54 6.75
N ARG A 180 -17.27 -4.77 5.95
CA ARG A 180 -17.91 -5.31 4.73
C ARG A 180 -16.89 -5.69 3.67
N ALA A 181 -15.86 -4.88 3.45
CA ALA A 181 -14.78 -5.19 2.52
C ALA A 181 -14.00 -6.45 2.98
N LEU A 182 -13.64 -6.54 4.27
CA LEU A 182 -12.95 -7.71 4.82
C LEU A 182 -13.83 -8.97 4.79
N ALA A 183 -15.13 -8.86 5.06
CA ALA A 183 -16.08 -9.97 4.89
C ALA A 183 -16.16 -10.42 3.42
N THR A 184 -16.09 -9.47 2.48
CA THR A 184 -16.03 -9.78 1.04
C THR A 184 -14.75 -10.53 0.70
N VAL A 185 -13.59 -10.10 1.20
CA VAL A 185 -12.32 -10.82 1.04
C VAL A 185 -12.39 -12.23 1.64
N LEU A 186 -13.00 -12.39 2.81
CA LEU A 186 -13.21 -13.72 3.39
C LEU A 186 -14.08 -14.60 2.48
N ASP A 187 -15.24 -14.13 2.04
CA ASP A 187 -16.12 -14.93 1.18
C ASP A 187 -15.45 -15.28 -0.15
N TYR A 188 -14.94 -14.26 -0.85
CA TYR A 188 -14.42 -14.41 -2.20
C TYR A 188 -13.00 -14.97 -2.20
N ASN A 189 -12.03 -14.22 -1.71
CA ASN A 189 -10.61 -14.54 -1.87
C ASN A 189 -10.17 -15.75 -1.03
N VAL A 190 -10.89 -16.07 0.05
CA VAL A 190 -10.57 -17.20 0.93
C VAL A 190 -11.52 -18.37 0.69
N MET A 191 -12.82 -18.21 0.97
CA MET A 191 -13.73 -19.36 1.05
C MET A 191 -14.02 -20.02 -0.30
N ARG A 192 -14.09 -19.25 -1.39
CA ARG A 192 -14.33 -19.81 -2.74
C ARG A 192 -13.12 -20.52 -3.33
N VAL A 193 -11.94 -20.40 -2.73
CA VAL A 193 -10.72 -21.08 -3.17
C VAL A 193 -10.37 -22.20 -2.21
N LYS A 194 -10.57 -23.45 -2.65
CA LYS A 194 -10.30 -24.66 -1.85
C LYS A 194 -10.95 -24.64 -0.45
N GLY A 195 -12.11 -23.99 -0.30
CA GLY A 195 -12.80 -23.88 0.98
C GLY A 195 -12.04 -23.09 2.05
N GLY A 196 -11.11 -22.22 1.67
CA GLY A 196 -10.24 -21.47 2.59
C GLY A 196 -9.00 -22.23 3.07
N ALA A 197 -8.75 -23.44 2.58
CA ALA A 197 -7.65 -24.30 3.04
C ALA A 197 -6.25 -23.83 2.60
N ILE A 198 -6.14 -22.75 1.81
CA ILE A 198 -4.86 -22.30 1.25
C ILE A 198 -4.51 -20.83 1.50
N GLY A 199 -5.35 -20.09 2.22
CA GLY A 199 -5.20 -18.65 2.45
C GLY A 199 -6.02 -17.79 1.48
N ALA A 200 -5.68 -16.50 1.36
CA ALA A 200 -6.38 -15.56 0.50
C ALA A 200 -5.70 -15.42 -0.87
N VAL A 201 -6.40 -15.77 -1.96
CA VAL A 201 -5.91 -15.47 -3.32
C VAL A 201 -5.89 -13.95 -3.53
N ASN A 202 -4.86 -13.43 -4.17
CA ASN A 202 -4.64 -11.99 -4.28
C ASN A 202 -5.78 -11.26 -4.99
N GLY A 203 -6.30 -11.81 -6.10
CA GLY A 203 -7.36 -11.22 -6.89
C GLY A 203 -8.51 -12.18 -7.17
N MET A 204 -9.74 -11.72 -6.92
CA MET A 204 -10.96 -12.42 -7.30
C MET A 204 -11.87 -11.49 -8.09
N ARG A 205 -12.52 -11.99 -9.13
CA ARG A 205 -13.51 -11.25 -9.92
C ARG A 205 -14.86 -11.21 -9.16
N PRO A 206 -15.72 -10.20 -9.42
CA PRO A 206 -17.03 -10.11 -8.75
C PRO A 206 -17.97 -11.30 -9.02
N ASP A 207 -17.76 -12.00 -10.15
CA ASP A 207 -18.47 -13.24 -10.51
C ASP A 207 -17.96 -14.48 -9.73
N GLY A 208 -16.89 -14.34 -8.94
CA GLY A 208 -16.30 -15.40 -8.14
C GLY A 208 -15.20 -16.20 -8.86
N ALA A 209 -14.82 -15.84 -10.08
CA ALA A 209 -13.67 -16.43 -10.75
C ALA A 209 -12.35 -15.81 -10.25
N VAL A 210 -11.29 -16.61 -10.13
CA VAL A 210 -9.96 -16.07 -9.78
C VAL A 210 -9.51 -15.09 -10.85
N ASP A 211 -9.00 -13.93 -10.45
CA ASP A 211 -8.45 -12.97 -11.39
C ASP A 211 -7.17 -13.55 -12.00
N ALA A 212 -7.19 -13.77 -13.32
CA ALA A 212 -6.10 -14.35 -14.08
C ALA A 212 -5.33 -13.32 -14.93
N SER A 213 -5.54 -12.01 -14.70
CA SER A 213 -4.88 -10.95 -15.46
C SER A 213 -3.37 -10.87 -15.24
N SER A 214 -2.89 -11.40 -14.12
CA SER A 214 -1.48 -11.48 -13.77
C SER A 214 -1.14 -12.83 -13.16
N THR A 215 0.14 -13.22 -13.19
CA THR A 215 0.63 -14.32 -12.35
C THR A 215 0.33 -14.05 -10.88
N GLN A 216 0.54 -12.81 -10.42
CA GLN A 216 0.38 -12.46 -9.01
C GLN A 216 -1.07 -12.41 -8.56
N SER A 217 -2.02 -12.07 -9.43
CA SER A 217 -3.45 -12.04 -9.08
C SER A 217 -3.98 -13.44 -8.73
N LYS A 218 -3.40 -14.50 -9.32
CA LYS A 218 -3.76 -15.92 -9.08
C LYS A 218 -3.08 -16.55 -7.87
N GLU A 219 -2.08 -15.87 -7.31
CA GLU A 219 -1.27 -16.37 -6.21
C GLU A 219 -1.94 -16.09 -4.87
N VAL A 220 -1.66 -16.95 -3.88
CA VAL A 220 -1.82 -16.64 -2.46
C VAL A 220 -0.47 -16.21 -1.94
N TRP A 221 -0.41 -15.03 -1.31
CA TRP A 221 0.78 -14.56 -0.62
C TRP A 221 0.60 -14.79 0.89
N PRO A 222 1.37 -15.68 1.55
CA PRO A 222 1.19 -15.97 2.97
C PRO A 222 1.31 -14.72 3.85
N GLY A 223 2.29 -13.86 3.56
CA GLY A 223 2.46 -12.61 4.31
C GLY A 223 1.28 -11.64 4.19
N VAL A 224 0.69 -11.53 2.99
CA VAL A 224 -0.53 -10.72 2.77
C VAL A 224 -1.71 -11.35 3.49
N THR A 225 -1.87 -12.67 3.42
CA THR A 225 -2.96 -13.38 4.11
C THR A 225 -2.91 -13.14 5.62
N TYR A 226 -1.72 -13.15 6.23
CA TYR A 226 -1.56 -12.79 7.64
C TYR A 226 -1.84 -11.32 7.93
N ALA A 227 -1.47 -10.40 7.05
CA ALA A 227 -1.82 -8.98 7.18
C ALA A 227 -3.34 -8.76 7.10
N VAL A 228 -4.03 -9.42 6.17
CA VAL A 228 -5.50 -9.42 6.08
C VAL A 228 -6.15 -9.98 7.34
N ALA A 229 -5.61 -11.07 7.89
CA ALA A 229 -6.09 -11.62 9.16
C ALA A 229 -5.87 -10.63 10.32
N ALA A 230 -4.73 -9.93 10.37
CA ALA A 230 -4.49 -8.88 11.35
C ALA A 230 -5.48 -7.70 11.20
N ALA A 231 -5.79 -7.30 9.97
CA ALA A 231 -6.82 -6.30 9.67
C ALA A 231 -8.20 -6.74 10.19
N MET A 232 -8.57 -8.00 9.97
CA MET A 232 -9.80 -8.59 10.51
C MET A 232 -9.86 -8.55 12.03
N ILE A 233 -8.76 -8.84 12.74
CA ILE A 233 -8.70 -8.74 14.21
C ILE A 233 -8.93 -7.28 14.65
N HIS A 234 -8.25 -6.32 14.03
CA HIS A 234 -8.41 -4.90 14.35
C HIS A 234 -9.83 -4.36 14.12
N GLU A 235 -10.58 -4.94 13.18
CA GLU A 235 -11.98 -4.57 12.91
C GLU A 235 -12.99 -5.46 13.67
N GLY A 236 -12.54 -6.23 14.66
CA GLY A 236 -13.41 -7.02 15.54
C GLY A 236 -13.93 -8.31 14.92
N MET A 237 -13.19 -8.91 13.98
CA MET A 237 -13.55 -10.13 13.25
C MET A 237 -12.56 -11.29 13.50
N PRO A 238 -12.31 -11.71 14.77
CA PRO A 238 -11.27 -12.70 15.08
C PRO A 238 -11.54 -14.08 14.46
N GLU A 239 -12.79 -14.54 14.38
CA GLU A 239 -13.12 -15.81 13.75
C GLU A 239 -12.78 -15.82 12.25
N ALA A 240 -13.13 -14.74 11.55
CA ALA A 240 -12.76 -14.53 10.15
C ALA A 240 -11.23 -14.52 9.99
N ALA A 241 -10.53 -13.82 10.88
CA ALA A 241 -9.08 -13.74 10.85
C ALA A 241 -8.40 -15.10 10.97
N PHE A 242 -8.78 -15.89 11.98
CA PHE A 242 -8.20 -17.23 12.17
C PHE A 242 -8.60 -18.18 11.06
N LYS A 243 -9.80 -18.06 10.48
CA LYS A 243 -10.20 -18.85 9.31
C LYS A 243 -9.30 -18.55 8.10
N THR A 244 -9.06 -17.27 7.83
CA THR A 244 -8.15 -16.80 6.76
C THR A 244 -6.71 -17.29 6.99
N ALA A 245 -6.16 -17.08 8.19
CA ALA A 245 -4.78 -17.44 8.52
C ALA A 245 -4.56 -18.96 8.57
N LYS A 246 -5.57 -19.74 9.01
CA LYS A 246 -5.50 -21.20 9.07
C LYS A 246 -5.20 -21.81 7.70
N GLY A 247 -5.66 -21.20 6.61
CA GLY A 247 -5.33 -21.67 5.26
C GLY A 247 -3.83 -21.67 4.96
N ILE A 248 -3.07 -20.72 5.52
CA ILE A 248 -1.60 -20.70 5.39
C ILE A 248 -0.96 -21.82 6.19
N HIS A 249 -1.46 -22.09 7.39
CA HIS A 249 -1.01 -23.23 8.18
C HIS A 249 -1.34 -24.56 7.48
N ASP A 250 -2.58 -24.75 7.03
CA ASP A 250 -3.02 -25.99 6.41
C ASP A 250 -2.24 -26.30 5.13
N ALA A 251 -2.04 -25.30 4.26
CA ALA A 251 -1.27 -25.45 3.03
C ALA A 251 0.23 -25.60 3.27
N GLY A 252 0.83 -24.79 4.16
CA GLY A 252 2.28 -24.78 4.36
C GLY A 252 2.80 -25.89 5.29
N TRP A 253 2.07 -26.16 6.36
CA TRP A 253 2.50 -26.98 7.50
C TRP A 253 1.64 -28.24 7.71
N GLY A 254 0.43 -28.29 7.15
CA GLY A 254 -0.48 -29.41 7.31
C GLY A 254 0.08 -30.71 6.74
N LYS A 255 -0.29 -31.84 7.36
CA LYS A 255 0.10 -33.19 6.91
C LYS A 255 -0.22 -33.48 5.43
N HIS A 256 -1.27 -32.85 4.92
CA HIS A 256 -1.74 -32.97 3.54
C HIS A 256 -1.56 -31.67 2.73
N GLY A 257 -0.77 -30.73 3.27
CA GLY A 257 -0.40 -29.49 2.59
C GLY A 257 0.69 -29.70 1.54
N PHE A 258 1.23 -28.60 1.05
CA PHE A 258 2.24 -28.55 0.00
C PHE A 258 3.68 -28.79 0.50
N GLY A 259 3.89 -28.87 1.82
CA GLY A 259 5.18 -29.26 2.41
C GLY A 259 6.22 -28.15 2.49
N TYR A 260 5.81 -26.94 2.89
CA TYR A 260 6.69 -25.76 2.98
C TYR A 260 7.18 -25.42 4.39
N ALA A 261 7.04 -26.34 5.34
CA ALA A 261 7.55 -26.16 6.70
C ALA A 261 9.02 -25.72 6.69
N PHE A 262 9.35 -24.68 7.46
CA PHE A 262 10.68 -24.06 7.57
C PHE A 262 11.23 -23.36 6.31
N GLN A 263 10.45 -23.30 5.23
CA GLN A 263 10.87 -22.69 3.97
C GLN A 263 9.74 -21.92 3.28
N THR A 264 8.77 -21.42 4.07
CA THR A 264 7.56 -20.75 3.59
C THR A 264 7.87 -19.76 2.45
N PRO A 265 7.26 -19.92 1.26
CA PRO A 265 7.55 -19.08 0.12
C PRO A 265 6.86 -17.72 0.19
N GLU A 266 7.20 -16.82 -0.75
CA GLU A 266 6.44 -15.58 -1.01
C GLU A 266 5.01 -15.91 -1.42
N SER A 267 4.84 -16.97 -2.22
CA SER A 267 3.53 -17.32 -2.74
C SER A 267 3.38 -18.77 -3.16
N TRP A 268 2.12 -19.19 -3.29
CA TRP A 268 1.72 -20.40 -3.99
C TRP A 268 0.43 -20.23 -4.78
N THR A 269 0.22 -21.10 -5.78
CA THR A 269 -1.02 -21.25 -6.54
C THR A 269 -1.93 -22.30 -5.89
N ALA A 270 -3.17 -22.43 -6.38
CA ALA A 270 -4.18 -23.34 -5.79
C ALA A 270 -3.83 -24.84 -5.89
N ASP A 271 -2.91 -25.19 -6.78
CA ASP A 271 -2.34 -26.53 -6.97
C ASP A 271 -1.02 -26.76 -6.21
N GLY A 272 -0.51 -25.73 -5.50
CA GLY A 272 0.73 -25.85 -4.74
C GLY A 272 2.00 -25.64 -5.57
N GLY A 273 1.92 -24.96 -6.72
CA GLY A 273 3.10 -24.37 -7.34
C GLY A 273 3.55 -23.18 -6.51
N TYR A 274 4.86 -23.01 -6.25
CA TYR A 274 5.37 -21.92 -5.40
C TYR A 274 6.25 -20.94 -6.16
N ARG A 275 6.48 -19.76 -5.56
CA ARG A 275 7.49 -18.79 -5.97
C ARG A 275 8.28 -18.28 -4.75
N ALA A 276 9.61 -18.32 -4.88
CA ALA A 276 10.58 -17.82 -3.89
C ALA A 276 10.44 -18.40 -2.48
N LEU A 277 11.06 -19.56 -2.21
CA LEU A 277 11.18 -20.17 -0.88
C LEU A 277 12.00 -19.31 0.09
N HIS A 278 11.89 -19.61 1.39
CA HIS A 278 12.61 -18.91 2.48
C HIS A 278 12.36 -17.40 2.50
N TYR A 279 11.10 -17.00 2.36
CA TYR A 279 10.76 -15.61 2.12
C TYR A 279 10.53 -14.82 3.41
N MET A 280 10.76 -13.51 3.36
CA MET A 280 10.61 -12.60 4.51
C MET A 280 9.13 -12.34 4.87
N ARG A 281 8.27 -12.13 3.86
CA ARG A 281 6.90 -11.66 4.05
C ARG A 281 6.02 -12.52 4.99
N PRO A 282 6.13 -13.87 5.01
CA PRO A 282 5.40 -14.71 5.97
C PRO A 282 5.65 -14.40 7.45
N LEU A 283 6.72 -13.69 7.81
CA LEU A 283 6.91 -13.15 9.17
C LEU A 283 5.77 -12.20 9.60
N GLY A 284 4.96 -11.73 8.65
CA GLY A 284 3.72 -10.99 8.88
C GLY A 284 2.70 -11.70 9.78
N VAL A 285 2.85 -13.00 10.07
CA VAL A 285 2.06 -13.68 11.12
C VAL A 285 2.11 -12.95 12.47
N TRP A 286 3.23 -12.28 12.80
CA TRP A 286 3.36 -11.50 14.02
C TRP A 286 2.47 -10.24 14.05
N ALA A 287 1.98 -9.77 12.90
CA ALA A 287 0.98 -8.71 12.87
C ALA A 287 -0.35 -9.16 13.49
N MET A 288 -0.70 -10.46 13.41
CA MET A 288 -1.86 -10.99 14.12
C MET A 288 -1.64 -10.94 15.63
N GLN A 289 -0.45 -11.31 16.11
CA GLN A 289 -0.12 -11.22 17.53
C GLN A 289 -0.16 -9.76 18.02
N TRP A 290 0.34 -8.82 17.20
CA TRP A 290 0.20 -7.38 17.47
C TRP A 290 -1.27 -6.97 17.59
N ALA A 291 -2.15 -7.45 16.73
CA ALA A 291 -3.57 -7.11 16.78
C ALA A 291 -4.30 -7.76 17.98
N LEU A 292 -3.93 -8.99 18.36
CA LEU A 292 -4.51 -9.72 19.50
C LEU A 292 -4.04 -9.21 20.86
N SER A 293 -2.80 -8.73 20.92
CA SER A 293 -2.19 -8.21 22.14
C SER A 293 -1.44 -6.92 21.79
N PRO A 294 -2.17 -5.82 21.55
CA PRO A 294 -1.56 -4.56 21.13
C PRO A 294 -0.52 -4.10 22.15
N PRO A 295 0.66 -3.64 21.71
CA PRO A 295 1.60 -3.01 22.62
C PRO A 295 1.03 -1.69 23.14
N VAL A 296 1.61 -1.19 24.23
CA VAL A 296 1.33 0.19 24.67
C VAL A 296 1.85 1.14 23.61
N LEU A 297 0.99 2.00 23.08
CA LEU A 297 1.35 2.99 22.06
C LEU A 297 1.52 4.37 22.71
N HIS A 298 2.72 4.94 22.59
CA HIS A 298 3.15 6.19 23.22
C HIS A 298 2.74 7.43 22.40
N LYS A 299 1.43 7.67 22.27
CA LYS A 299 0.86 8.76 21.45
C LYS A 299 0.89 10.14 22.12
N GLU A 300 1.22 10.20 23.40
CA GLU A 300 1.07 11.38 24.26
C GLU A 300 2.22 12.39 24.20
N HIS A 301 3.27 12.15 23.40
CA HIS A 301 4.35 13.12 23.17
C HIS A 301 3.93 14.32 22.31
N ARG A 302 2.63 14.67 22.32
CA ARG A 302 2.15 15.92 21.73
C ARG A 302 2.64 17.05 22.60
N VAL A 303 3.56 17.87 22.09
CA VAL A 303 3.63 19.27 22.54
C VAL A 303 2.23 19.82 22.35
N ALA A 304 1.63 20.43 23.40
CA ALA A 304 0.23 20.84 23.40
C ALA A 304 -0.14 21.50 22.06
N ALA A 305 -0.99 20.83 21.28
CA ALA A 305 -1.33 21.27 19.95
C ALA A 305 -2.05 22.62 20.05
N VAL A 306 -1.38 23.70 19.68
CA VAL A 306 -2.06 24.94 19.36
C VAL A 306 -2.90 24.63 18.13
N ALA A 307 -4.20 24.94 18.18
CA ALA A 307 -5.08 24.70 17.04
C ALA A 307 -4.45 25.34 15.80
N ALA A 308 -4.09 24.51 14.82
CA ALA A 308 -3.41 24.95 13.61
C ALA A 308 -4.20 26.08 12.95
N SER A 309 -3.57 27.24 12.81
CA SER A 309 -4.19 28.37 12.12
C SER A 309 -4.17 28.13 10.61
N PRO A 310 -5.07 28.77 9.83
CA PRO A 310 -4.95 28.80 8.37
C PRO A 310 -3.59 29.30 7.88
N GLU A 311 -2.93 30.16 8.66
CA GLU A 311 -1.58 30.68 8.37
C GLU A 311 -0.52 29.58 8.50
N ASP A 312 -0.59 28.72 9.52
CA ASP A 312 0.32 27.59 9.70
C ASP A 312 0.20 26.59 8.54
N ALA A 313 -1.03 26.31 8.11
CA ALA A 313 -1.27 25.42 6.97
C ALA A 313 -0.71 26.02 5.65
N ALA A 314 -0.87 27.33 5.44
CA ALA A 314 -0.32 28.02 4.28
C ALA A 314 1.22 28.03 4.28
N LEU A 315 1.84 28.27 5.44
CA LEU A 315 3.29 28.19 5.61
C LEU A 315 3.81 26.77 5.38
N GLY A 316 3.10 25.76 5.89
CA GLY A 316 3.40 24.35 5.67
C GLY A 316 3.36 23.99 4.18
N GLN A 317 2.31 24.41 3.48
CA GLN A 317 2.18 24.25 2.03
C GLN A 317 3.36 24.90 1.28
N GLU A 318 3.68 26.17 1.56
CA GLU A 318 4.77 26.87 0.87
C GLU A 318 6.12 26.15 1.04
N LYS A 319 6.45 25.73 2.26
CA LYS A 319 7.67 24.98 2.55
C LYS A 319 7.67 23.62 1.85
N PHE A 320 6.54 22.93 1.87
CA PHE A 320 6.38 21.63 1.24
C PHE A 320 6.55 21.73 -0.27
N ASP A 321 5.85 22.64 -0.93
CA ASP A 321 5.91 22.84 -2.39
C ASP A 321 7.33 23.18 -2.85
N LYS A 322 8.05 23.99 -2.06
CA LYS A 322 9.45 24.30 -2.33
C LYS A 322 10.31 23.02 -2.35
N VAL A 323 10.18 22.16 -1.35
CA VAL A 323 10.94 20.90 -1.27
C VAL A 323 10.49 19.93 -2.36
N ALA A 324 9.18 19.73 -2.54
CA ALA A 324 8.62 18.85 -3.57
C ALA A 324 9.08 19.24 -4.98
N SER A 325 9.19 20.55 -5.27
CA SER A 325 9.68 21.04 -6.56
C SER A 325 11.13 20.64 -6.86
N MET A 326 11.97 20.50 -5.82
CA MET A 326 13.37 20.07 -5.94
C MET A 326 13.53 18.56 -6.14
N LEU A 327 12.47 17.78 -5.88
CA LEU A 327 12.49 16.32 -5.92
C LEU A 327 11.84 15.73 -7.17
N ARG A 328 11.29 16.58 -8.05
CA ARG A 328 10.62 16.15 -9.27
C ARG A 328 11.55 15.36 -10.16
N LEU A 329 11.07 14.21 -10.62
CA LEU A 329 11.75 13.45 -11.64
C LEU A 329 11.82 14.25 -12.95
N PRO A 330 12.88 14.08 -13.75
CA PRO A 330 12.89 14.57 -15.12
C PRO A 330 11.66 14.06 -15.88
N GLU A 331 11.06 14.91 -16.73
CA GLU A 331 10.02 14.45 -17.63
C GLU A 331 10.56 13.25 -18.43
N GLU A 332 9.85 12.12 -18.39
CA GLU A 332 10.13 11.03 -19.31
C GLU A 332 9.97 11.62 -20.72
N GLN A 333 11.05 11.70 -21.49
CA GLN A 333 10.93 11.77 -22.94
C GLN A 333 10.17 10.51 -23.34
N GLN A 334 8.84 10.60 -23.44
CA GLN A 334 8.07 9.58 -24.13
C GLN A 334 8.78 9.39 -25.46
N HIS A 335 9.27 8.19 -25.74
CA HIS A 335 9.72 7.82 -27.07
C HIS A 335 8.50 7.77 -28.01
N LYS A 336 7.81 8.91 -28.18
CA LYS A 336 7.01 9.26 -29.34
C LYS A 336 7.84 9.08 -30.62
N GLY A 337 9.17 9.05 -30.51
CA GLY A 337 10.12 8.83 -31.60
C GLY A 337 9.77 7.66 -32.51
N ILE A 338 9.36 6.49 -32.02
CA ILE A 338 9.15 5.34 -32.92
C ILE A 338 7.82 5.45 -33.66
N LEU A 339 6.71 5.68 -32.96
CA LEU A 339 5.39 5.80 -33.60
C LEU A 339 5.27 7.07 -34.45
N ARG A 340 5.88 8.17 -34.02
CA ARG A 340 5.92 9.43 -34.79
C ARG A 340 6.88 9.32 -35.97
N ALA A 341 8.04 8.67 -35.84
CA ALA A 341 8.90 8.40 -36.99
C ALA A 341 8.26 7.44 -37.99
N LEU A 342 7.56 6.40 -37.52
CA LEU A 342 6.76 5.50 -38.37
C LEU A 342 5.64 6.27 -39.07
N TYR A 343 4.90 7.11 -38.36
CA TYR A 343 3.87 7.95 -38.94
C TYR A 343 4.44 8.94 -39.97
N ASP A 344 5.53 9.62 -39.66
CA ASP A 344 6.16 10.60 -40.55
C ASP A 344 6.78 9.93 -41.78
N THR A 345 7.35 8.73 -41.63
CA THR A 345 7.87 7.92 -42.74
C THR A 345 6.75 7.37 -43.61
N LEU A 346 5.68 6.85 -43.02
CA LEU A 346 4.49 6.40 -43.76
C LEU A 346 3.81 7.57 -44.48
N ARG A 347 3.73 8.74 -43.84
CA ARG A 347 3.18 9.96 -44.45
C ARG A 347 4.01 10.42 -45.65
N GLN A 348 5.34 10.38 -45.56
CA GLN A 348 6.22 10.71 -46.69
C GLN A 348 6.12 9.69 -47.84
N LEU A 349 5.90 8.41 -47.53
CA LEU A 349 5.75 7.36 -48.54
C LEU A 349 4.37 7.39 -49.24
N LEU A 350 3.31 7.76 -48.53
CA LEU A 350 1.93 7.70 -49.01
C LEU A 350 1.42 9.01 -49.61
N LEU A 351 2.05 10.15 -49.29
CA LEU A 351 1.69 11.47 -49.80
C LEU A 351 2.94 12.21 -50.31
N PRO A 352 3.52 11.79 -51.45
CA PRO A 352 4.49 12.63 -52.14
C PRO A 352 3.79 13.92 -52.59
N SER A 353 4.43 15.06 -52.30
CA SER A 353 3.95 16.42 -52.58
C SER A 353 3.42 16.64 -53.98
#